data_AF-A0A2A4PQQ6-F1
#
_entry.id   AF-A0A2A4PQQ6-F1
#
_cell.length_a   1.000
_cell.length_b   1.000
_cell.length_c   1.000
_cell.angle_alpha   90.00
_cell.angle_beta   90.00
_cell.angle_gamma   90.00
#
_symmetry.space_group_name_H-M   'P 1'
#
loop_
_entity.id
_entity.type
_entity.pdbx_description
1 polymer ?
#
loop_
_entity_poly.entity_id
_entity_poly.type
_entity_poly.pdbx_seq_one_letter_code
_entity_poly.pdbx_strand_id
1 'polypeptide(L)'
;MAKVSAIQNNFNGGEISSLLYGRPDVDRYKTGLKTCLNFIPLVQGPVERRPGTVFIKEVKTSSLSTRIVRFEFSTTQAYILEFGNLYIRF
;
A
#
# COMPACT_ATOMS: atom_id res chain seq x y z
N MET A 1 36.95 -1.12 -20.59
CA MET A 1 35.49 -1.25 -20.88
C MET A 1 34.82 0.02 -20.40
N ALA A 2 34.12 0.76 -21.26
CA ALA A 2 33.43 1.98 -20.85
C ALA A 2 32.25 1.63 -19.91
N LYS A 3 32.16 2.30 -18.76
CA LYS A 3 31.09 2.09 -17.80
C LYS A 3 29.81 2.76 -18.31
N VAL A 4 28.81 1.97 -18.69
CA VAL A 4 27.47 2.46 -19.03
C VAL A 4 26.58 2.33 -17.81
N SER A 5 25.94 3.42 -17.39
CA SER A 5 24.91 3.42 -16.35
C SER A 5 23.59 3.81 -17.00
N ALA A 6 22.69 2.84 -17.19
CA ALA A 6 21.37 3.13 -17.71
C ALA A 6 20.58 4.00 -16.72
N ILE A 7 19.93 5.06 -17.22
CA ILE A 7 19.10 5.93 -16.40
C ILE A 7 17.70 5.33 -16.35
N GLN A 8 17.16 5.13 -15.14
CA GLN A 8 15.77 4.78 -14.93
C GLN A 8 14.97 6.06 -14.70
N ASN A 9 14.20 6.46 -15.71
CA ASN A 9 13.54 7.77 -15.74
C ASN A 9 12.24 7.84 -14.92
N ASN A 10 11.63 6.70 -14.61
CA ASN A 10 10.40 6.64 -13.82
C ASN A 10 10.22 5.26 -13.14
N PHE A 11 9.23 5.20 -12.24
CA PHE A 11 8.90 4.05 -11.42
C PHE A 11 7.42 3.65 -11.48
N ASN A 12 6.70 4.17 -12.47
CA ASN A 12 5.25 3.99 -12.62
C ASN A 12 4.83 2.52 -12.79
N GLY A 13 5.77 1.64 -13.15
CA GLY A 13 5.54 0.21 -13.31
C GLY A 13 5.31 -0.53 -11.99
N GLY A 14 5.62 0.09 -10.84
CA GLY A 14 5.45 -0.54 -9.53
C GLY A 14 6.31 -1.79 -9.33
N GLU A 15 5.93 -2.62 -8.35
CA GLU A 15 6.63 -3.89 -8.13
C GLU A 15 6.29 -4.90 -9.23
N ILE A 16 7.31 -5.40 -9.90
CA ILE A 16 7.15 -6.43 -10.94
C ILE A 16 7.18 -7.82 -10.32
N SER A 17 6.35 -8.73 -10.84
CA SER A 17 6.33 -10.14 -10.42
C SER A 17 7.71 -10.78 -10.62
N SER A 18 8.09 -11.68 -9.71
CA SER A 18 9.32 -12.47 -9.80
C SER A 18 9.44 -13.29 -11.09
N LEU A 19 8.30 -13.67 -11.67
CA LEU A 19 8.24 -14.38 -12.96
C LEU A 19 8.71 -13.51 -14.13
N LEU A 20 8.68 -12.18 -13.99
CA LEU A 20 9.07 -11.23 -15.04
C LEU A 20 10.53 -10.78 -14.92
N TYR A 21 11.29 -11.26 -13.93
CA TYR A 21 12.70 -10.87 -13.74
C TYR A 21 13.60 -11.23 -14.93
N GLY A 22 13.25 -12.27 -15.69
CA GLY A 22 13.97 -12.67 -16.90
C GLY A 22 13.48 -12.01 -18.19
N ARG A 23 12.52 -11.07 -18.13
CA ARG A 23 11.86 -10.46 -19.30
C ARG A 23 12.17 -8.97 -19.42
N PRO A 24 13.43 -8.58 -19.69
CA PRO A 24 13.81 -7.18 -19.86
C PRO A 24 13.22 -6.54 -21.14
N ASP A 25 12.73 -7.36 -22.06
CA ASP A 25 12.05 -6.97 -23.29
C ASP A 25 10.67 -6.35 -23.04
N VAL A 26 10.00 -6.71 -21.94
CA VAL A 26 8.68 -6.19 -21.61
C VAL A 26 8.79 -4.72 -21.22
N ASP A 27 7.99 -3.85 -21.83
CA ASP A 27 8.12 -2.41 -21.62
C ASP A 27 7.97 -1.97 -20.16
N ARG A 28 7.10 -2.65 -19.38
CA ARG A 28 6.95 -2.39 -17.94
C ARG A 28 8.21 -2.70 -17.12
N TYR A 29 9.12 -3.53 -17.62
CA TYR A 29 10.37 -3.86 -16.94
C TYR A 29 11.26 -2.62 -16.78
N LYS A 30 11.28 -1.74 -17.79
CA LYS A 30 12.08 -0.50 -17.80
C LYS A 30 11.62 0.50 -16.73
N THR A 31 10.35 0.44 -16.37
CA THR A 31 9.67 1.34 -15.43
C THR A 31 9.37 0.69 -14.08
N GLY A 32 9.72 -0.59 -13.94
CA GLY A 32 9.37 -1.43 -12.81
C GLY A 32 10.44 -1.43 -11.73
N LEU A 33 10.05 -1.91 -10.56
CA LEU A 33 10.92 -2.10 -9.40
C LEU A 33 10.90 -3.57 -9.01
N LYS A 34 12.07 -4.13 -8.67
CA LYS A 34 12.16 -5.46 -8.09
C LYS A 34 11.44 -5.55 -6.73
N THR A 35 11.43 -4.43 -5.99
CA THR A 35 10.84 -4.35 -4.65
C THR A 35 10.34 -2.93 -4.43
N CYS A 36 9.07 -2.77 -4.06
CA CYS A 36 8.42 -1.48 -3.83
C CYS A 36 7.68 -1.50 -2.48
N LEU A 37 8.40 -1.75 -1.39
CA LEU A 37 7.81 -1.86 -0.06
C LEU A 37 7.60 -0.49 0.57
N ASN A 38 6.38 -0.20 1.01
CA ASN A 38 5.99 1.07 1.65
C ASN A 38 6.21 2.31 0.78
N PHE A 39 6.13 2.16 -0.55
CA PHE A 39 6.14 3.26 -1.50
C PHE A 39 4.91 3.23 -2.40
N ILE A 40 4.54 4.40 -2.92
CA ILE A 40 3.44 4.59 -3.88
C ILE A 40 4.06 5.20 -5.14
N PRO A 41 4.07 4.48 -6.28
CA PRO A 41 4.42 5.06 -7.57
C PRO A 41 3.44 6.16 -7.96
N LEU A 42 3.96 7.31 -8.32
CA LEU A 42 3.17 8.45 -8.78
C LEU A 42 3.09 8.46 -10.30
N VAL A 43 1.97 8.92 -10.87
CA VAL A 43 1.78 8.97 -12.33
C VAL A 43 2.84 9.83 -13.03
N GLN A 44 3.38 10.83 -12.33
CA GLN A 44 4.39 11.74 -12.84
C GLN A 44 5.78 11.11 -13.01
N GLY A 45 6.04 9.93 -12.44
CA GLY A 45 7.35 9.29 -12.52
C GLY A 45 7.97 8.84 -11.19
N PRO A 46 8.03 9.69 -10.15
CA PRO A 46 8.73 9.37 -8.92
C PRO A 46 7.93 8.40 -8.04
N VAL A 47 8.56 7.91 -6.97
CA VAL A 47 7.89 7.20 -5.89
C VAL A 47 7.80 8.10 -4.66
N GLU A 48 6.69 8.02 -3.95
CA GLU A 48 6.52 8.66 -2.65
C GLU A 48 6.42 7.60 -1.55
N ARG A 49 6.85 7.93 -0.32
CA ARG A 49 6.63 7.04 0.81
C ARG A 49 5.14 6.91 1.09
N ARG A 50 4.68 5.69 1.37
CA ARG A 50 3.31 5.46 1.82
C ARG A 50 3.05 6.31 3.08
N PRO A 51 1.96 7.10 3.12
CA PRO A 51 1.59 7.84 4.31
C PRO A 51 1.53 6.94 5.54
N GLY A 52 2.08 7.42 6.64
CA GLY A 52 2.05 6.70 7.92
C GLY A 52 0.62 6.56 8.44
N THR A 53 0.43 5.62 9.37
CA THR A 53 -0.80 5.53 10.15
C THR A 53 -0.74 6.46 11.34
N VAL A 54 -1.81 7.20 11.60
CA VAL A 54 -1.94 8.02 12.81
C VAL A 54 -2.70 7.21 13.86
N PHE A 55 -2.23 7.25 15.10
CA PHE A 55 -2.99 6.70 16.23
C PHE A 55 -4.17 7.61 16.55
N ILE A 56 -5.39 7.05 16.54
CA ILE A 56 -6.63 7.80 16.81
C ILE A 56 -7.13 7.50 18.22
N LYS A 57 -7.41 6.24 18.54
CA LYS A 57 -7.96 5.82 19.83
C LYS A 57 -7.75 4.32 20.06
N GLU A 58 -7.71 3.92 21.32
CA GLU A 58 -7.69 2.52 21.74
C GLU A 58 -9.09 1.85 21.69
N VAL A 59 -9.10 0.55 21.43
CA VAL A 59 -10.28 -0.32 21.53
C VAL A 59 -10.75 -0.42 22.99
N LYS A 60 -12.00 -0.84 23.26
CA LYS A 60 -12.53 -0.88 24.65
C LYS A 60 -11.70 -1.81 25.55
N THR A 61 -11.26 -2.93 24.99
CA THR A 61 -10.52 -3.96 25.71
C THR A 61 -9.40 -4.45 24.83
N SER A 62 -8.23 -3.81 24.95
CA SER A 62 -7.04 -4.12 24.16
C SER A 62 -6.35 -5.43 24.58
N SER A 63 -6.73 -5.99 25.72
CA SER A 63 -6.23 -7.30 26.19
C SER A 63 -6.79 -8.49 25.40
N LEU A 64 -7.82 -8.28 24.57
CA LEU A 64 -8.45 -9.32 23.76
C LEU A 64 -8.42 -8.95 22.28
N SER A 65 -8.52 -9.96 21.41
CA SER A 65 -8.64 -9.73 19.97
C SER A 65 -9.91 -8.94 19.67
N THR A 66 -9.77 -7.88 18.89
CA THR A 66 -10.86 -7.01 18.43
C THR A 66 -10.76 -6.84 16.93
N ARG A 67 -11.90 -6.84 16.23
CA ARG A 67 -11.96 -6.63 14.78
C ARG A 67 -12.74 -5.36 14.48
N ILE A 68 -12.16 -4.51 13.66
CA ILE A 68 -12.79 -3.28 13.20
C ILE A 68 -13.33 -3.50 11.78
N VAL A 69 -14.60 -3.14 11.56
CA VAL A 69 -15.28 -3.25 10.27
C VAL A 69 -15.88 -1.89 9.91
N ARG A 70 -15.64 -1.44 8.68
CA ARG A 70 -16.25 -0.21 8.16
C ARG A 70 -17.72 -0.49 7.83
N PHE A 71 -18.61 0.37 8.31
CA PHE A 71 -20.04 0.32 8.01
C PHE A 71 -20.51 1.66 7.49
N GLU A 72 -20.94 1.69 6.23
CA GLU A 72 -21.45 2.88 5.57
C GLU A 72 -22.96 2.71 5.36
N PHE A 73 -23.76 3.50 6.07
CA PHE A 73 -25.22 3.46 5.94
C PHE A 73 -25.71 4.38 4.82
N SER A 74 -25.08 5.56 4.68
CA SER A 74 -25.37 6.53 3.63
C SER A 74 -24.18 7.45 3.39
N THR A 75 -24.28 8.31 2.37
CA THR A 75 -23.25 9.33 2.06
C THR A 75 -23.01 10.33 3.19
N THR A 76 -23.95 10.45 4.14
CA THR A 76 -23.84 11.35 5.30
C THR A 76 -23.50 10.60 6.59
N GLN A 77 -23.63 9.27 6.62
CA GLN A 77 -23.48 8.46 7.83
C GLN A 77 -22.60 7.24 7.56
N ALA A 78 -21.37 7.31 8.08
CA ALA A 78 -20.42 6.22 8.10
C ALA A 78 -19.88 6.01 9.52
N TYR A 79 -19.87 4.76 9.96
CA TYR A 79 -19.39 4.35 11.28
C TYR A 79 -18.29 3.30 11.15
N ILE A 80 -17.53 3.16 12.23
CA ILE A 80 -16.54 2.11 12.40
C ILE A 80 -17.07 1.18 13.48
N LEU A 81 -17.51 -0.02 13.08
CA LEU A 81 -17.99 -1.02 14.02
C LEU A 81 -16.82 -1.79 14.62
N GLU A 82 -16.68 -1.72 15.93
CA GLU A 82 -15.74 -2.54 16.68
C GLU A 82 -16.45 -3.78 17.23
N PHE A 83 -16.02 -4.94 16.75
CA PHE A 83 -16.41 -6.25 17.23
C PHE A 83 -15.39 -6.71 18.27
N GLY A 84 -15.77 -6.66 19.54
CA GLY A 84 -14.97 -7.21 20.62
C GLY A 84 -15.62 -8.43 21.26
N ASN A 85 -14.95 -8.98 22.27
CA ASN A 85 -15.45 -10.17 22.95
C ASN A 85 -16.81 -9.91 23.60
N LEU A 86 -17.87 -10.52 23.05
CA LEU A 86 -19.27 -10.40 23.49
C LEU A 86 -19.86 -8.98 23.39
N TYR A 87 -19.31 -8.09 22.56
CA TYR A 87 -19.90 -6.77 22.30
C TYR A 87 -19.63 -6.25 20.88
N ILE A 88 -20.49 -5.33 20.45
CA ILE A 88 -20.30 -4.48 19.27
C ILE A 88 -20.49 -3.03 19.70
N ARG A 89 -19.61 -2.12 19.25
CA ARG A 89 -19.74 -0.66 19.44
C ARG A 89 -19.51 0.09 18.13
N PHE A 90 -20.05 1.31 18.01
CA PHE A 90 -20.02 2.18 16.82
C PHE A 90 -19.40 3.55 17.13
#